data_AF-A0A644Z501-F1
#
_entry.id   AF-A0A644Z501-F1
#
_cell.length_a   1.000
_cell.length_b   1.000
_cell.length_c   1.000
_cell.angle_alpha   90.00
_cell.angle_beta   90.00
_cell.angle_gamma   90.00
#
_symmetry.space_group_name_H-M   'P 1'
#
loop_
_entity.id
_entity.type
_entity.pdbx_description
1 polymer ?
#
loop_
_entity_poly.entity_id
_entity_poly.type
_entity_poly.pdbx_seq_one_letter_code
_entity_poly.pdbx_strand_id
1 'polypeptide(L)'
;MMRTRRCALLLFSFCLFLFGCSRTTVSLEEIAMSGEWDALLQASQQDFSQTYRRSALYYQALAQQMKGQSAQALASLELYLALSTGEEPSEGARKLIIATASSVGRPALVIEHAQALAKQEALGVSSAQAWYRALVETGQTDEASRVFLTYLRSTLDEKQYAQLLVESKAGLPHLKQAFSALSLDQVLELLRLASLKNGDADWNLDVLALAMEYEHNEMTQSQRKGLYTLLAQLSAKADQRVLANKYTSLAQSN
;
A
#
# COMPACT_ATOMS: atom_id res chain seq x y z
N MET A 1 -26.37 -47.43 -53.83
CA MET A 1 -26.96 -46.60 -52.75
C MET A 1 -26.16 -46.53 -51.44
N MET A 2 -24.96 -47.14 -51.34
CA MET A 2 -24.10 -47.11 -50.11
C MET A 2 -22.95 -46.09 -50.14
N ARG A 3 -22.56 -45.55 -51.32
CA ARG A 3 -21.44 -44.60 -51.43
C ARG A 3 -21.77 -43.19 -50.93
N THR A 4 -23.01 -42.73 -51.13
CA THR A 4 -23.47 -41.41 -50.67
C THR A 4 -23.59 -41.31 -49.15
N ARG A 5 -23.92 -42.41 -48.45
CA ARG A 5 -23.99 -42.45 -46.97
C ARG A 5 -22.61 -42.37 -46.30
N ARG A 6 -21.55 -42.88 -46.95
CA ARG A 6 -20.18 -42.83 -46.41
C ARG A 6 -19.55 -41.43 -46.55
N CYS A 7 -19.84 -40.71 -47.63
CA CYS A 7 -19.38 -39.33 -47.79
C CYS A 7 -20.08 -38.36 -46.82
N ALA A 8 -21.36 -38.58 -46.51
CA ALA A 8 -22.09 -37.76 -45.54
C ALA A 8 -21.55 -37.91 -44.10
N LEU A 9 -21.13 -39.12 -43.71
CA LEU A 9 -20.53 -39.37 -42.40
C LEU A 9 -19.12 -38.78 -42.27
N LEU A 10 -18.33 -38.79 -43.35
CA LEU A 10 -17.01 -38.14 -43.36
C LEU A 10 -17.11 -36.61 -43.32
N LEU A 11 -18.09 -36.02 -44.01
CA LEU A 11 -18.36 -34.57 -43.93
C LEU A 11 -18.84 -34.15 -42.53
N PHE A 12 -19.68 -34.95 -41.87
CA PHE A 12 -20.12 -34.67 -40.51
C PHE A 12 -18.97 -34.80 -39.49
N SER A 13 -18.08 -35.78 -39.67
CA SER A 13 -16.86 -35.93 -38.87
C SER A 13 -15.85 -34.79 -39.10
N PHE A 14 -15.78 -34.23 -40.32
CA PHE A 14 -14.89 -33.12 -40.65
C PHE A 14 -15.42 -31.78 -40.13
N CYS A 15 -16.75 -31.56 -40.15
CA CYS A 15 -17.37 -30.38 -39.55
C CYS A 15 -17.26 -30.36 -38.00
N LEU A 16 -17.30 -31.52 -37.34
CA LEU A 16 -17.07 -31.59 -35.88
C LEU A 16 -15.61 -31.33 -35.48
N PHE A 17 -14.65 -31.54 -36.39
CA PHE A 17 -13.23 -31.21 -36.16
C PHE A 17 -12.88 -29.74 -36.45
N LEU A 18 -13.64 -29.04 -37.29
CA LEU A 18 -13.38 -27.63 -37.63
C LEU A 18 -14.04 -26.63 -36.67
N PHE A 19 -15.05 -27.03 -35.89
CA PHE A 19 -15.68 -26.20 -34.86
C PHE A 19 -15.22 -26.55 -33.43
N GLY A 20 -14.18 -27.37 -33.30
CA GLY A 20 -13.54 -27.69 -32.03
C GLY A 20 -12.59 -26.58 -31.56
N CYS A 21 -13.04 -25.79 -30.58
CA CYS A 21 -12.26 -24.86 -29.75
C CYS A 21 -11.79 -23.53 -30.37
N SER A 22 -12.73 -22.62 -30.62
CA SER A 22 -12.50 -21.22 -30.26
C SER A 22 -13.28 -20.90 -28.97
N ARG A 23 -12.86 -21.46 -27.84
CA ARG A 23 -13.13 -20.76 -26.58
C ARG A 23 -12.27 -19.51 -26.68
N THR A 24 -12.88 -18.37 -26.93
CA THR A 24 -12.32 -17.07 -26.56
C THR A 24 -12.12 -17.14 -25.04
N THR A 25 -10.98 -17.69 -24.62
CA THR A 25 -10.55 -17.65 -23.23
C THR A 25 -10.38 -16.18 -22.93
N VAL A 26 -11.34 -15.63 -22.18
CA VAL A 26 -11.28 -14.26 -21.65
C VAL A 26 -9.90 -14.10 -21.04
N SER A 27 -9.17 -13.10 -21.51
CA SER A 27 -7.79 -12.87 -21.07
C SER A 27 -7.78 -12.47 -19.59
N LEU A 28 -6.71 -12.80 -18.87
CA LEU A 28 -6.56 -12.37 -17.48
C LEU A 28 -6.59 -10.83 -17.35
N GLU A 29 -6.14 -10.12 -18.39
CA GLU A 29 -6.23 -8.67 -18.47
C GLU A 29 -7.68 -8.16 -18.50
N GLU A 30 -8.54 -8.75 -19.33
CA GLU A 30 -9.96 -8.37 -19.41
C GLU A 30 -10.68 -8.62 -18.08
N ILE A 31 -10.40 -9.73 -17.40
CA ILE A 31 -10.97 -10.02 -16.07
C ILE A 31 -10.44 -9.03 -15.02
N ALA A 32 -9.17 -8.63 -15.12
CA ALA A 32 -8.62 -7.60 -14.24
C ALA A 32 -9.28 -6.24 -14.46
N MET A 33 -9.58 -5.89 -15.71
CA MET A 33 -10.26 -4.64 -16.06
C MET A 33 -11.72 -4.60 -15.62
N SER A 34 -12.41 -5.75 -15.54
CA SER A 34 -13.78 -5.81 -15.02
C SER A 34 -13.88 -5.70 -13.50
N GLY A 35 -12.75 -5.84 -12.79
CA GLY A 35 -12.69 -5.79 -11.34
C GLY A 35 -13.24 -7.04 -10.65
N GLU A 36 -13.43 -8.14 -11.38
CA GLU A 36 -13.90 -9.41 -10.85
C GLU A 36 -12.74 -10.18 -10.17
N TRP A 37 -12.29 -9.69 -9.01
CA TRP A 37 -11.06 -10.18 -8.36
C TRP A 37 -11.10 -11.66 -7.97
N ASP A 38 -12.27 -12.20 -7.62
CA ASP A 38 -12.44 -13.64 -7.34
C ASP A 38 -12.24 -14.48 -8.61
N ALA A 39 -12.85 -14.05 -9.73
CA ALA A 39 -12.70 -14.71 -11.01
C ALA A 39 -11.25 -14.61 -11.52
N LEU A 40 -10.61 -13.44 -11.35
CA LEU A 40 -9.22 -13.24 -11.71
C LEU A 40 -8.31 -14.18 -10.93
N LEU A 41 -8.52 -14.30 -9.62
CA LEU A 41 -7.72 -15.20 -8.77
C LEU A 41 -7.86 -16.65 -9.22
N GLN A 42 -9.09 -17.12 -9.45
CA GLN A 42 -9.35 -18.49 -9.91
C GLN A 42 -8.73 -18.74 -11.29
N ALA A 43 -8.96 -17.84 -12.25
CA ALA A 43 -8.46 -17.98 -13.61
C ALA A 43 -6.93 -17.96 -13.67
N SER A 44 -6.30 -17.06 -12.91
CA SER A 44 -4.83 -16.96 -12.86
C SER A 44 -4.17 -18.12 -12.11
N GLN A 45 -4.83 -18.71 -11.11
CA GLN A 45 -4.39 -19.97 -10.48
C GLN A 45 -4.44 -21.15 -11.46
N GLN A 46 -5.55 -21.26 -12.20
CA GLN A 46 -5.68 -22.28 -13.23
C GLN A 46 -4.64 -22.11 -14.33
N ASP A 47 -4.47 -20.89 -14.86
CA ASP A 47 -3.46 -20.59 -15.89
C ASP A 47 -2.04 -20.91 -15.42
N PHE A 48 -1.68 -20.54 -14.18
CA PHE A 48 -0.37 -20.89 -13.62
C PHE A 48 -0.17 -22.40 -13.49
N SER A 49 -1.17 -23.13 -13.00
CA SER A 49 -1.09 -24.60 -12.85
C SER A 49 -0.89 -25.34 -14.18
N GLN A 50 -1.32 -24.74 -15.28
CA GLN A 50 -1.25 -25.33 -16.61
C GLN A 50 0.00 -24.89 -17.38
N THR A 51 0.43 -23.64 -17.21
CA THR A 51 1.45 -23.03 -18.06
C THR A 51 2.76 -22.71 -17.33
N TYR A 52 2.73 -22.62 -15.99
CA TYR A 52 3.83 -22.14 -15.15
C TYR A 52 4.38 -20.76 -15.55
N ARG A 53 3.59 -19.96 -16.28
CA ARG A 53 4.01 -18.63 -16.73
C ARG A 53 3.99 -17.63 -15.59
N ARG A 54 5.06 -16.85 -15.46
CA ARG A 54 5.15 -15.79 -14.43
C ARG A 54 4.03 -14.76 -14.55
N SER A 55 3.55 -14.43 -15.75
CA SER A 55 2.44 -13.47 -15.94
C SER A 55 1.19 -13.85 -15.15
N ALA A 56 0.89 -15.14 -14.98
CA ALA A 56 -0.23 -15.59 -14.17
C ALA A 56 -0.06 -15.21 -12.69
N LEU A 57 1.16 -15.27 -12.15
CA LEU A 57 1.47 -14.88 -10.77
C LEU A 57 1.28 -13.38 -10.53
N TYR A 58 1.55 -12.54 -11.54
CA TYR A 58 1.23 -11.11 -11.46
C TYR A 58 -0.27 -10.89 -11.23
N TYR A 59 -1.12 -11.58 -11.99
CA TYR A 59 -2.58 -11.45 -11.84
C TYR A 59 -3.11 -12.08 -10.54
N GLN A 60 -2.51 -13.18 -10.08
CA GLN A 60 -2.81 -13.73 -8.75
C GLN A 60 -2.52 -12.70 -7.66
N ALA A 61 -1.34 -12.08 -7.70
CA ALA A 61 -0.94 -11.06 -6.75
C ALA A 61 -1.85 -9.83 -6.80
N LEU A 62 -2.22 -9.39 -8.01
CA LEU A 62 -3.13 -8.26 -8.20
C LEU A 62 -4.48 -8.54 -7.54
N ALA A 63 -5.09 -9.70 -7.82
CA ALA A 63 -6.35 -10.10 -7.22
C ALA A 63 -6.26 -10.20 -5.68
N GLN A 64 -5.19 -10.82 -5.15
CA GLN A 64 -4.95 -10.93 -3.71
C GLN A 64 -4.81 -9.55 -3.06
N GLN A 65 -4.05 -8.63 -3.67
CA GLN A 65 -3.87 -7.28 -3.16
C GLN A 65 -5.19 -6.51 -3.13
N MET A 66 -6.00 -6.59 -4.20
CA MET A 66 -7.32 -5.94 -4.27
C MET A 66 -8.32 -6.49 -3.25
N LYS A 67 -8.11 -7.73 -2.79
CA LYS A 67 -8.89 -8.37 -1.72
C LYS A 67 -8.34 -8.11 -0.32
N GLY A 68 -7.31 -7.28 -0.17
CA GLY A 68 -6.65 -7.01 1.12
C GLY A 68 -5.77 -8.16 1.64
N GLN A 69 -5.45 -9.13 0.79
CA GLN A 69 -4.64 -10.31 1.10
C GLN A 69 -3.15 -10.04 0.79
N SER A 70 -2.59 -8.99 1.38
CA SER A 70 -1.27 -8.47 1.00
C SER A 70 -0.11 -9.43 1.26
N ALA A 71 -0.19 -10.26 2.30
CA ALA A 71 0.83 -11.28 2.56
C ALA A 71 0.85 -12.37 1.46
N GLN A 72 -0.33 -12.82 1.01
CA GLN A 72 -0.45 -13.77 -0.10
C GLN A 72 -0.01 -13.13 -1.42
N ALA A 73 -0.40 -11.87 -1.65
CA ALA A 73 0.03 -11.11 -2.83
C ALA A 73 1.55 -11.03 -2.91
N LEU A 74 2.22 -10.78 -1.78
CA LEU A 74 3.67 -10.72 -1.73
C LEU A 74 4.31 -12.06 -2.08
N ALA A 75 3.79 -13.17 -1.54
CA ALA A 75 4.32 -14.51 -1.85
C ALA A 75 4.20 -14.83 -3.35
N SER A 76 3.07 -14.48 -3.97
CA SER A 76 2.89 -14.62 -5.43
C SER A 76 3.89 -13.76 -6.21
N LEU A 77 4.20 -12.55 -5.74
CA LEU A 77 5.19 -11.66 -6.37
C LEU A 77 6.64 -12.14 -6.16
N GLU A 78 6.97 -12.69 -5.00
CA GLU A 78 8.28 -13.30 -4.75
C GLU A 78 8.51 -14.49 -5.70
N LEU A 79 7.48 -15.31 -5.93
CA LEU A 79 7.55 -16.39 -6.94
C LEU A 79 7.62 -15.83 -8.37
N TYR A 80 6.89 -14.76 -8.68
CA TYR A 80 7.00 -14.05 -9.96
C TYR A 80 8.44 -13.61 -10.23
N LEU A 81 9.10 -13.01 -9.24
CA LEU A 81 10.50 -12.58 -9.34
C LEU A 81 11.44 -13.79 -9.49
N ALA A 82 11.23 -14.87 -8.74
CA ALA A 82 12.05 -16.07 -8.82
C ALA A 82 12.00 -16.76 -10.20
N LEU A 83 10.87 -16.68 -10.91
CA LEU A 83 10.71 -17.23 -12.26
C LEU A 83 11.16 -16.28 -13.38
N SER A 84 11.68 -15.10 -13.04
CA SER A 84 12.01 -14.04 -14.01
C SER A 84 13.44 -14.15 -14.57
N THR A 85 13.93 -15.36 -14.89
CA THR A 85 15.33 -15.60 -15.27
C THR A 85 15.81 -14.72 -16.44
N GLY A 86 16.46 -13.59 -16.13
CA GLY A 86 16.98 -12.61 -17.09
C GLY A 86 15.96 -11.59 -17.60
N GLU A 87 14.69 -11.67 -17.20
CA GLU A 87 13.65 -10.73 -17.63
C GLU A 87 13.29 -9.76 -16.50
N GLU A 88 13.57 -8.46 -16.70
CA GLU A 88 13.18 -7.43 -15.74
C GLU A 88 11.66 -7.42 -15.49
N PRO A 89 11.21 -7.19 -14.25
CA PRO A 89 9.81 -6.92 -13.94
C PRO A 89 9.26 -5.75 -14.75
N SER A 90 8.03 -5.91 -15.24
CA SER A 90 7.30 -4.82 -15.90
C SER A 90 7.05 -3.66 -14.93
N GLU A 91 6.80 -2.46 -15.46
CA GLU A 91 6.46 -1.29 -14.66
C GLU A 91 5.26 -1.55 -13.73
N GLY A 92 4.21 -2.19 -14.26
CA GLY A 92 3.03 -2.58 -13.49
C GLY A 92 3.35 -3.57 -12.37
N ALA A 93 4.23 -4.54 -12.62
CA ALA A 93 4.69 -5.46 -11.59
C ALA A 93 5.48 -4.74 -10.50
N ARG A 94 6.39 -3.82 -10.85
CA ARG A 94 7.14 -3.02 -9.86
C ARG A 94 6.23 -2.18 -8.98
N LYS A 95 5.26 -1.50 -9.58
CA LYS A 95 4.27 -0.69 -8.85
C LYS A 95 3.48 -1.55 -7.86
N LEU A 96 3.06 -2.75 -8.28
CA LEU A 96 2.37 -3.70 -7.42
C LEU A 96 3.29 -4.21 -6.30
N ILE A 97 4.54 -4.57 -6.60
CA ILE A 97 5.52 -4.99 -5.58
C ILE A 97 5.74 -3.89 -4.54
N ILE A 98 5.91 -2.64 -4.96
CA ILE A 98 6.08 -1.50 -4.03
C ILE A 98 4.86 -1.37 -3.12
N ALA A 99 3.64 -1.39 -3.68
CA ALA A 99 2.42 -1.25 -2.90
C ALA A 99 2.25 -2.39 -1.89
N THR A 100 2.44 -3.63 -2.34
CA THR A 100 2.29 -4.83 -1.50
C THR A 100 3.40 -4.92 -0.46
N ALA A 101 4.67 -4.74 -0.84
CA ALA A 101 5.80 -4.76 0.10
C ALA A 101 5.70 -3.65 1.16
N SER A 102 5.21 -2.46 0.79
CA SER A 102 4.95 -1.38 1.75
C SER A 102 3.88 -1.76 2.76
N SER A 103 2.83 -2.50 2.36
CA SER A 103 1.76 -2.93 3.27
C SER A 103 2.17 -4.07 4.22
N VAL A 104 3.16 -4.88 3.83
CA VAL A 104 3.64 -6.04 4.60
C VAL A 104 4.90 -5.71 5.42
N GLY A 105 5.44 -4.50 5.32
CA GLY A 105 6.64 -4.08 6.07
C GLY A 105 7.92 -4.70 5.50
N ARG A 106 8.10 -4.64 4.18
CA ARG A 106 9.28 -5.16 3.46
C ARG A 106 10.04 -4.02 2.79
N PRO A 107 10.70 -3.13 3.55
CA PRO A 107 11.27 -1.88 3.04
C PRO A 107 12.37 -2.11 1.99
N ALA A 108 13.15 -3.20 2.07
CA ALA A 108 14.18 -3.52 1.09
C ALA A 108 13.62 -3.68 -0.34
N LEU A 109 12.50 -4.42 -0.50
CA LEU A 109 11.84 -4.59 -1.79
C LEU A 109 11.25 -3.27 -2.30
N VAL A 110 10.69 -2.45 -1.41
CA VAL A 110 10.19 -1.12 -1.78
C VAL A 110 11.31 -0.26 -2.35
N ILE A 111 12.45 -0.21 -1.67
CA ILE A 111 13.61 0.59 -2.09
C ILE A 111 14.16 0.10 -3.44
N GLU A 112 14.39 -1.19 -3.60
CA GLU A 112 14.92 -1.79 -4.83
C GLU A 112 14.06 -1.44 -6.05
N HIS A 113 12.74 -1.71 -5.96
CA HIS A 113 11.86 -1.52 -7.10
C HIS A 113 11.54 -0.04 -7.36
N ALA A 114 11.51 0.81 -6.33
CA ALA A 114 11.36 2.25 -6.51
C ALA A 114 12.59 2.87 -7.18
N GLN A 115 13.81 2.46 -6.81
CA GLN A 115 15.03 2.88 -7.48
C GLN A 115 15.04 2.48 -8.96
N ALA A 116 14.57 1.27 -9.28
CA ALA A 116 14.45 0.83 -10.66
C ALA A 116 13.45 1.68 -11.46
N LEU A 117 12.28 2.00 -10.88
CA LEU A 117 11.31 2.90 -11.52
C LEU A 117 11.85 4.32 -11.68
N ALA A 118 12.62 4.81 -10.71
CA ALA A 118 13.25 6.13 -10.78
C ALA A 118 14.26 6.22 -11.93
N LYS A 119 15.08 5.18 -12.13
CA LYS A 119 16.02 5.08 -13.27
C LYS A 119 15.32 5.04 -14.63
N GLN A 120 14.08 4.55 -14.66
CA GLN A 120 13.24 4.47 -15.86
C GLN A 120 12.35 5.72 -16.05
N GLU A 121 12.48 6.73 -15.20
CA GLU A 121 11.60 7.92 -15.18
C GLU A 121 10.10 7.59 -15.04
N ALA A 122 9.78 6.40 -14.51
CA ALA A 122 8.42 5.88 -14.35
C ALA A 122 7.91 5.91 -12.88
N LEU A 123 8.65 6.59 -12.00
CA LEU A 123 8.30 6.69 -10.58
C LEU A 123 7.15 7.68 -10.37
N GLY A 124 5.97 7.16 -10.05
CA GLY A 124 4.81 7.98 -9.67
C GLY A 124 4.82 8.39 -8.18
N VAL A 125 3.98 9.36 -7.82
CA VAL A 125 3.89 9.94 -6.47
C VAL A 125 3.68 8.87 -5.39
N SER A 126 2.73 7.94 -5.58
CA SER A 126 2.46 6.89 -4.58
C SER A 126 3.66 5.96 -4.35
N SER A 127 4.40 5.62 -5.40
CA SER A 127 5.64 4.83 -5.29
C SER A 127 6.76 5.63 -4.64
N ALA A 128 6.87 6.94 -4.92
CA ALA A 128 7.83 7.82 -4.28
C ALA A 128 7.55 8.00 -2.78
N GLN A 129 6.27 8.11 -2.37
CA GLN A 129 5.89 8.14 -0.96
C GLN A 129 6.26 6.83 -0.25
N ALA A 130 5.96 5.68 -0.86
CA ALA A 130 6.35 4.38 -0.31
C ALA A 130 7.88 4.26 -0.17
N TRP A 131 8.63 4.71 -1.19
CA TRP A 131 10.09 4.74 -1.16
C TRP A 131 10.62 5.63 -0.04
N TYR A 132 10.10 6.85 0.09
CA TYR A 132 10.45 7.75 1.18
C TYR A 132 10.22 7.10 2.55
N ARG A 133 9.05 6.51 2.79
CA ARG A 133 8.74 5.83 4.06
C ARG A 133 9.73 4.70 4.34
N ALA A 134 10.04 3.87 3.35
CA ALA A 134 10.99 2.77 3.50
C ALA A 134 12.43 3.26 3.81
N LEU A 135 12.85 4.39 3.24
CA LEU A 135 14.16 4.99 3.53
C LEU A 135 14.23 5.54 4.96
N VAL A 136 13.18 6.24 5.41
CA VAL A 136 13.09 6.72 6.80
C VAL A 136 13.13 5.55 7.78
N GLU A 137 12.33 4.51 7.54
CA GLU A 137 12.27 3.30 8.38
C GLU A 137 13.63 2.58 8.48
N THR A 138 14.42 2.59 7.40
CA THR A 138 15.75 1.97 7.36
C THR A 138 16.89 2.92 7.75
N GLY A 139 16.58 4.12 8.23
CA GLY A 139 17.57 5.10 8.68
C GLY A 139 18.39 5.77 7.57
N GLN A 140 17.97 5.66 6.30
CA GLN A 140 18.65 6.26 5.14
C GLN A 140 18.18 7.71 4.92
N THR A 141 18.48 8.59 5.89
CA THR A 141 17.93 9.95 5.97
C THR A 141 18.33 10.87 4.81
N ASP A 142 19.56 10.77 4.32
CA ASP A 142 20.06 11.62 3.22
C ASP A 142 19.37 11.28 1.91
N GLU A 143 19.19 9.98 1.65
CA GLU A 143 18.47 9.49 0.48
C GLU A 143 16.97 9.80 0.59
N ALA A 144 16.37 9.70 1.78
CA ALA A 144 14.99 10.10 2.01
C ALA A 144 14.79 11.59 1.71
N SER A 145 15.70 12.44 2.19
CA SER A 145 15.75 13.88 1.89
C SER A 145 15.81 14.13 0.38
N ARG A 146 16.68 13.41 -0.34
CA ARG A 146 16.79 13.51 -1.80
C ARG A 146 15.50 13.12 -2.50
N VAL A 147 14.90 11.97 -2.15
CA VAL A 147 13.63 11.51 -2.72
C VAL A 147 12.52 12.52 -2.50
N PHE A 148 12.43 13.11 -1.30
CA PHE A 148 11.44 14.13 -1.01
C PHE A 148 11.61 15.36 -1.91
N LEU A 149 12.83 15.92 -1.97
CA LEU A 149 13.13 17.11 -2.76
C LEU A 149 12.92 16.90 -4.26
N THR A 150 13.24 15.71 -4.78
CA THR A 150 13.15 15.39 -6.20
C THR A 150 11.72 15.06 -6.64
N TYR A 151 10.99 14.24 -5.88
CA TYR A 151 9.73 13.64 -6.36
C TYR A 151 8.48 14.11 -5.63
N LEU A 152 8.60 14.61 -4.39
CA LEU A 152 7.43 14.82 -3.53
C LEU A 152 7.15 16.30 -3.24
N ARG A 153 8.19 17.14 -3.08
CA ARG A 153 8.06 18.52 -2.61
C ARG A 153 7.07 19.37 -3.41
N SER A 154 7.02 19.23 -4.73
CA SER A 154 6.10 19.98 -5.60
C SER A 154 4.73 19.33 -5.77
N THR A 155 4.56 18.11 -5.27
CA THR A 155 3.33 17.29 -5.46
C THR A 155 2.49 17.19 -4.20
N LEU A 156 3.08 17.43 -3.03
CA LEU A 156 2.41 17.34 -1.74
C LEU A 156 2.11 18.74 -1.20
N ASP A 157 0.87 18.93 -0.75
CA ASP A 157 0.54 20.07 0.11
C ASP A 157 1.09 19.89 1.54
N GLU A 158 0.98 20.93 2.36
CA GLU A 158 1.51 20.94 3.74
C GLU A 158 0.90 19.82 4.60
N LYS A 159 -0.40 19.55 4.46
CA LYS A 159 -1.10 18.50 5.21
C LYS A 159 -0.62 17.12 4.76
N GLN A 160 -0.51 16.90 3.45
CA GLN A 160 -0.03 15.64 2.87
C GLN A 160 1.42 15.36 3.26
N TYR A 161 2.27 16.39 3.32
CA TYR A 161 3.62 16.25 3.82
C TYR A 161 3.66 15.86 5.29
N ALA A 162 2.90 16.55 6.15
CA ALA A 162 2.81 16.20 7.57
C ALA A 162 2.25 14.78 7.79
N GLN A 163 1.26 14.37 6.99
CA GLN A 163 0.75 13.00 6.98
C GLN A 163 1.84 11.99 6.62
N LEU A 164 2.65 12.26 5.59
CA LEU A 164 3.76 11.40 5.20
C LEU A 164 4.79 11.24 6.34
N LEU A 165 5.07 12.31 7.08
CA LEU A 165 5.96 12.27 8.25
C LEU A 165 5.37 11.41 9.38
N VAL A 166 4.08 11.55 9.67
CA VAL A 166 3.39 10.68 10.64
C VAL A 166 3.40 9.23 10.20
N GLU A 167 3.20 8.97 8.91
CA GLU A 167 3.20 7.61 8.36
C GLU A 167 4.58 6.95 8.34
N SER A 168 5.64 7.74 8.15
CA SER A 168 7.04 7.30 8.18
C SER A 168 7.64 7.25 9.59
N LYS A 169 6.90 7.67 10.62
CA LYS A 169 7.40 7.79 12.00
C LYS A 169 8.64 8.71 12.09
N ALA A 170 8.63 9.81 11.34
CA ALA A 170 9.75 10.75 11.33
C ALA A 170 9.94 11.43 12.70
N GLY A 171 11.18 11.65 13.15
CA GLY A 171 11.44 12.17 14.50
C GLY A 171 10.76 13.51 14.83
N LEU A 172 10.55 13.76 16.12
CA LEU A 172 9.85 14.92 16.66
C LEU A 172 10.19 16.28 16.02
N PRO A 173 11.46 16.64 15.73
CA PRO A 173 11.78 17.92 15.10
C PRO A 173 11.08 18.14 13.76
N HIS A 174 11.01 17.09 12.92
CA HIS A 174 10.36 17.18 11.61
C HIS A 174 8.85 17.30 11.74
N LEU A 175 8.24 16.58 12.69
CA LEU A 175 6.82 16.70 12.98
C LEU A 175 6.45 18.10 13.45
N LYS A 176 7.19 18.67 14.42
CA LYS A 176 6.95 20.02 14.93
C LYS A 176 6.99 21.05 13.82
N GLN A 177 8.02 20.99 12.98
CA GLN A 177 8.15 21.90 11.85
C GLN A 177 6.96 21.77 10.91
N ALA A 178 6.57 20.56 10.51
CA ALA A 178 5.46 20.35 9.59
C ALA A 178 4.11 20.79 10.19
N PHE A 179 3.88 20.54 11.48
CA PHE A 179 2.62 20.86 12.15
C PHE A 179 2.45 22.37 12.41
N SER A 180 3.55 23.13 12.48
CA SER A 180 3.52 24.58 12.72
C SER A 180 2.81 25.38 11.62
N ALA A 181 2.76 24.84 10.40
CA ALA A 181 2.08 25.45 9.26
C ALA A 181 0.59 25.08 9.17
N LEU A 182 0.12 24.12 9.97
CA LEU A 182 -1.21 23.54 9.83
C LEU A 182 -2.25 24.24 10.72
N SER A 183 -3.51 24.15 10.31
CA SER A 183 -4.63 24.51 11.17
C SER A 183 -4.78 23.52 12.32
N LEU A 184 -5.41 23.96 13.42
CA LEU A 184 -5.63 23.09 14.57
C LEU A 184 -6.44 21.82 14.21
N ASP A 185 -7.44 21.93 13.34
CA ASP A 185 -8.24 20.78 12.93
C ASP A 185 -7.39 19.74 12.17
N GLN A 186 -6.49 20.22 11.30
CA GLN A 186 -5.55 19.35 10.58
C GLN A 186 -4.58 18.68 11.56
N VAL A 187 -4.06 19.41 12.54
CA VAL A 187 -3.20 18.85 13.59
C VAL A 187 -3.93 17.75 14.36
N LEU A 188 -5.15 18.00 14.84
CA LEU A 188 -5.91 17.01 15.61
C LEU A 188 -6.22 15.76 14.77
N GLU A 189 -6.50 15.93 13.48
CA GLU A 189 -6.69 14.81 12.55
C GLU A 189 -5.42 13.97 12.40
N LEU A 190 -4.25 14.61 12.26
CA LEU A 190 -2.96 13.93 12.14
C LEU A 190 -2.51 13.28 13.44
N LEU A 191 -2.75 13.90 14.60
CA LEU A 191 -2.52 13.30 15.91
C LEU A 191 -3.41 12.06 16.13
N ARG A 192 -4.65 12.08 15.62
CA ARG A 192 -5.52 10.90 15.60
C ARG A 192 -4.98 9.81 14.69
N LEU A 193 -4.47 10.16 13.51
CA LEU A 193 -3.81 9.18 12.65
C LEU A 193 -2.60 8.54 13.36
N ALA A 194 -1.79 9.35 14.04
CA ALA A 194 -0.63 8.90 14.80
C ALA A 194 -1.06 7.98 15.96
N SER A 195 -2.14 8.32 16.69
CA SER A 195 -2.64 7.50 17.81
C SER A 195 -3.17 6.14 17.38
N LEU A 196 -3.58 5.97 16.11
CA LEU A 196 -4.01 4.69 15.57
C LEU A 196 -2.84 3.79 15.13
N LYS A 197 -1.65 4.37 14.86
CA LYS A 197 -0.47 3.60 14.45
C LYS A 197 0.23 2.95 15.65
N ASN A 198 0.77 1.76 15.45
CA ASN A 198 1.66 1.13 16.43
C ASN A 198 3.09 1.61 16.17
N GLY A 199 3.61 2.44 17.07
CA GLY A 199 5.02 2.82 17.11
C GLY A 199 5.78 2.13 18.23
N ASP A 200 7.09 2.25 18.16
CA ASP A 200 7.96 1.93 19.30
C ASP A 200 7.76 2.93 20.45
N ALA A 201 8.42 2.67 21.57
CA ALA A 201 8.29 3.51 22.77
C ALA A 201 8.68 4.96 22.50
N ASP A 202 9.79 5.17 21.76
CA ASP A 202 10.32 6.51 21.46
C ASP A 202 9.35 7.30 20.58
N TRP A 203 8.82 6.68 19.52
CA TRP A 203 7.78 7.30 18.67
C TRP A 203 6.54 7.69 19.47
N ASN A 204 6.04 6.78 20.32
CA ASN A 204 4.83 7.04 21.12
C ASN A 204 5.06 8.19 22.10
N LEU A 205 6.27 8.31 22.68
CA LEU A 205 6.67 9.43 23.53
C LEU A 205 6.79 10.74 22.75
N ASP A 206 7.41 10.72 21.57
CA ASP A 206 7.54 11.89 20.70
C ASP A 206 6.17 12.47 20.29
N VAL A 207 5.25 11.60 19.85
CA VAL A 207 3.89 12.03 19.47
C VAL A 207 3.10 12.52 20.67
N LEU A 208 3.25 11.88 21.84
CA LEU A 208 2.63 12.37 23.08
C LEU A 208 3.15 13.76 23.44
N ALA A 209 4.47 13.96 23.42
CA ALA A 209 5.10 15.24 23.71
C ALA A 209 4.60 16.33 22.75
N LEU A 210 4.52 16.03 21.45
CA LEU A 210 3.94 16.91 20.44
C LEU A 210 2.48 17.26 20.76
N ALA A 211 1.64 16.27 21.07
CA ALA A 211 0.23 16.49 21.35
C ALA A 211 0.00 17.36 22.59
N MET A 212 0.85 17.23 23.61
CA MET A 212 0.75 18.01 24.85
C MET A 212 0.99 19.51 24.63
N GLU A 213 1.79 19.89 23.63
CA GLU A 213 2.02 21.30 23.29
C GLU A 213 0.74 22.03 22.88
N TYR A 214 -0.24 21.29 22.36
CA TYR A 214 -1.52 21.85 21.94
C TYR A 214 -2.51 22.06 23.10
N GLU A 215 -2.24 21.58 24.32
CA GLU A 215 -3.19 21.77 25.46
C GLU A 215 -3.50 23.24 25.76
N HIS A 216 -2.54 24.12 25.49
CA HIS A 216 -2.61 25.55 25.78
C HIS A 216 -3.27 26.37 24.67
N ASN A 217 -3.58 25.76 23.53
CA ASN A 217 -4.19 26.50 22.42
C ASN A 217 -5.65 26.85 22.71
N GLU A 218 -6.11 27.94 22.10
CA GLU A 218 -7.53 28.27 22.08
C GLU A 218 -8.28 27.23 21.23
N MET A 219 -9.33 26.64 21.82
CA MET A 219 -10.08 25.55 21.21
C MET A 219 -11.55 25.64 21.58
N THR A 220 -12.41 25.17 20.69
CA THR A 220 -13.79 24.83 21.04
C THR A 220 -13.83 23.69 22.07
N GLN A 221 -14.95 23.57 22.79
CA GLN A 221 -15.15 22.46 23.73
C GLN A 221 -15.02 21.08 23.06
N SER A 222 -15.54 20.95 21.83
CA SER A 222 -15.43 19.72 21.03
C SER A 222 -13.98 19.37 20.69
N GLN A 223 -13.20 20.33 20.19
CA GLN A 223 -11.78 20.13 19.90
C GLN A 223 -10.98 19.78 21.16
N ARG A 224 -11.25 20.46 22.28
CA ARG A 224 -10.59 20.20 23.56
C ARG A 224 -10.89 18.79 24.07
N LYS A 225 -12.14 18.34 23.99
CA LYS A 225 -12.53 16.96 24.31
C LYS A 225 -11.83 15.94 23.39
N GLY A 226 -11.76 16.25 22.10
CA GLY A 226 -11.03 15.46 21.11
C GLY A 226 -9.55 15.32 21.46
N LEU A 227 -8.87 16.43 21.76
CA LEU A 227 -7.47 16.44 22.19
C LEU A 227 -7.25 15.61 23.45
N TYR A 228 -8.08 15.76 24.49
CA TYR A 228 -7.93 14.96 25.71
C TYR A 228 -8.15 13.46 25.46
N THR A 229 -9.06 13.10 24.56
CA THR A 229 -9.23 11.71 24.14
C THR A 229 -7.96 11.17 23.47
N LEU A 230 -7.33 11.97 22.60
CA LEU A 230 -6.06 11.62 21.94
C LEU A 230 -4.91 11.50 22.93
N LEU A 231 -4.77 12.46 23.84
CA LEU A 231 -3.74 12.46 24.88
C LEU A 231 -3.87 11.26 25.82
N ALA A 232 -5.10 10.84 26.16
CA ALA A 232 -5.32 9.62 26.93
C ALA A 232 -4.82 8.37 26.19
N GLN A 233 -5.15 8.23 24.90
CA GLN A 233 -4.72 7.12 24.06
C GLN A 233 -3.20 7.07 23.88
N LEU A 234 -2.59 8.21 23.55
CA LEU A 234 -1.14 8.33 23.37
C LEU A 234 -0.38 8.08 24.67
N SER A 235 -0.88 8.60 25.80
CA SER A 235 -0.31 8.33 27.13
C SER A 235 -0.34 6.84 27.46
N ALA A 236 -1.44 6.15 27.15
CA ALA A 236 -1.53 4.71 27.37
C ALA A 236 -0.53 3.93 26.49
N LYS A 237 -0.34 4.34 25.23
CA LYS A 237 0.66 3.74 24.33
C LYS A 237 2.10 3.98 24.76
N ALA A 238 2.36 5.11 25.40
CA ALA A 238 3.67 5.46 25.96
C ALA A 238 3.89 4.92 27.40
N ASP A 239 3.01 4.05 27.90
CA ASP A 239 2.98 3.50 29.27
C ASP A 239 2.96 4.58 30.39
N GLN A 240 2.41 5.76 30.08
CA GLN A 240 2.23 6.87 31.02
C GLN A 240 0.85 6.80 31.70
N ARG A 241 0.64 5.78 32.54
CA ARG A 241 -0.68 5.46 33.13
C ARG A 241 -1.32 6.61 33.91
N VAL A 242 -0.52 7.38 34.65
CA VAL A 242 -1.02 8.53 35.43
C VAL A 242 -1.57 9.62 34.49
N LEU A 243 -0.84 9.92 33.40
CA LEU A 243 -1.29 10.88 32.39
C LEU A 243 -2.53 10.36 31.64
N ALA A 244 -2.56 9.07 31.30
CA ALA A 244 -3.71 8.46 30.63
C ALA A 244 -5.00 8.63 31.44
N ASN A 245 -4.94 8.38 32.76
CA ASN A 245 -6.09 8.55 33.66
C ASN A 245 -6.49 10.03 33.79
N LYS A 246 -5.53 10.95 33.92
CA LYS A 246 -5.79 12.41 33.94
C LYS A 246 -6.59 12.83 32.70
N TYR A 247 -6.12 12.50 31.50
CA TYR A 247 -6.76 12.93 30.26
C TYR A 247 -8.10 12.23 30.01
N THR A 248 -8.26 10.99 30.46
CA THR A 248 -9.56 10.29 30.41
C THR A 248 -10.61 11.05 31.22
N SER A 249 -10.29 11.44 32.44
CA SER A 249 -11.20 12.22 33.30
C SER A 249 -11.52 13.59 32.66
N LEU A 250 -10.51 14.28 32.13
CA LEU A 250 -10.70 15.58 31.47
C LEU A 250 -11.57 15.48 30.21
N ALA A 251 -11.47 14.39 29.44
CA ALA A 251 -12.32 14.16 28.27
C ALA A 251 -13.78 13.84 28.63
N GLN A 252 -14.03 13.30 29.83
CA GLN A 252 -15.38 13.02 30.32
C GLN A 252 -16.05 14.26 30.94
N SER A 253 -15.26 15.15 31.53
CA SER A 253 -15.74 16.37 32.20
C SER A 253 -15.98 17.55 31.25
N ASN A 254 -15.46 17.50 30.02
CA ASN A 254 -15.68 18.49 28.95
C ASN A 254 -16.64 17.95 27.90
#